data_AF-H6RRM3-F1
#
_entry.id   AF-H6RRM3-F1
#
_cell.length_a   1.000
_cell.length_b   1.000
_cell.length_c   1.000
_cell.angle_alpha   90.00
_cell.angle_beta   90.00
_cell.angle_gamma   90.00
#
_symmetry.space_group_name_H-M   'P 1'
#
loop_
_entity.id
_entity.type
_entity.pdbx_description
1 polymer ?
#
loop_
_entity_poly.entity_id
_entity_poly.type
_entity_poly.pdbx_seq_one_letter_code
_entity_poly.pdbx_strand_id
1 'polypeptide(L)' 'MTLADRRPSVEVDELGPAEAAATFDRIARRALDLRGPDFLQALDDGKYDDVDPDDYPGLLDALMALPLVR' A
#
# COMPACT_ATOMS: atom_id res chain seq x y z
N MET A 1 40.86 -9.45 -19.57
CA MET A 1 39.41 -9.66 -19.35
C MET A 1 38.95 -8.66 -18.31
N THR A 2 38.28 -7.58 -18.72
CA THR A 2 37.67 -6.61 -17.81
C THR A 2 36.26 -7.08 -17.50
N LEU A 3 36.01 -7.44 -16.24
CA LEU A 3 34.66 -7.64 -15.71
C LEU A 3 33.95 -6.28 -15.80
N ALA A 4 33.05 -6.15 -16.78
CA ALA A 4 32.21 -4.96 -16.89
C ALA A 4 31.36 -4.84 -15.62
N ASP A 5 31.53 -3.74 -14.89
CA ASP A 5 30.73 -3.31 -13.74
C ASP A 5 29.28 -3.08 -14.21
N ARG A 6 28.50 -4.16 -14.29
CA ARG A 6 27.05 -4.08 -14.55
C ARG A 6 26.37 -3.77 -13.23
N ARG A 7 26.24 -2.47 -12.93
CA ARG A 7 25.36 -2.03 -11.85
C ARG A 7 23.91 -2.23 -12.29
N PRO A 8 23.05 -2.89 -11.49
CA PRO A 8 21.63 -2.88 -11.77
C PRO A 8 21.14 -1.43 -11.72
N SER A 9 20.58 -0.95 -12.82
CA SER A 9 19.85 0.32 -12.85
C SER A 9 18.44 0.06 -12.35
N VAL A 10 18.00 0.82 -11.35
CA VAL A 10 16.61 0.86 -10.90
C VAL A 10 15.98 2.11 -11.52
N GLU A 11 14.91 1.91 -12.28
CA GLU A 11 14.05 3.00 -12.73
C GLU A 11 12.87 3.11 -11.76
N VAL A 12 12.58 4.34 -11.32
CA VAL A 12 11.46 4.65 -10.44
C VAL A 12 10.46 5.46 -11.27
N ASP A 13 9.32 4.86 -11.56
CA ASP A 13 8.19 5.56 -12.15
C ASP A 13 7.29 6.09 -11.03
N GLU A 14 7.13 7.41 -10.98
CA GLU A 14 6.23 8.05 -10.02
C GLU A 14 4.78 7.83 -10.46
N LEU A 15 3.94 7.34 -9.54
CA LEU A 15 2.51 7.18 -9.81
C LEU A 15 1.82 8.53 -9.67
N GLY A 16 0.99 8.87 -10.67
CA GLY A 16 0.08 10.00 -10.55
C GLY A 16 -0.97 9.76 -9.44
N PRO A 17 -1.55 10.81 -8.83
CA PRO A 17 -2.49 10.66 -7.71
C PRO A 17 -3.66 9.70 -7.98
N ALA A 18 -4.21 9.72 -9.19
CA ALA A 18 -5.30 8.83 -9.58
C ALA A 18 -4.87 7.36 -9.68
N GLU A 19 -3.65 7.12 -10.16
CA GLU A 19 -3.09 5.77 -10.28
C GLU A 19 -2.68 5.22 -8.91
N ALA A 20 -2.13 6.06 -8.05
CA ALA A 20 -1.81 5.72 -6.68
C ALA A 20 -3.08 5.34 -5.89
N ALA A 21 -4.15 6.14 -6.01
CA ALA A 21 -5.45 5.83 -5.40
C ALA A 21 -6.08 4.53 -5.95
N ALA A 22 -6.02 4.30 -7.26
CA ALA A 22 -6.51 3.06 -7.86
C ALA A 22 -5.68 1.83 -7.44
N THR A 23 -4.38 2.01 -7.21
CA THR A 23 -3.49 0.98 -6.70
C THR A 23 -3.81 0.65 -5.25
N PHE A 24 -4.02 1.67 -4.42
CA PHE A 24 -4.45 1.49 -3.04
C PHE A 24 -5.81 0.77 -2.94
N ASP A 25 -6.81 1.16 -3.75
CA ASP A 25 -8.12 0.50 -3.77
C ASP A 25 -8.01 -1.00 -4.11
N ARG A 26 -7.13 -1.37 -5.04
CA ARG A 26 -6.87 -2.77 -5.37
C ARG A 26 -6.24 -3.54 -4.19
N ILE A 27 -5.33 -2.92 -3.44
CA ILE A 27 -4.70 -3.52 -2.27
C ILE A 27 -5.75 -3.72 -1.16
N ALA A 28 -6.51 -2.67 -0.83
CA ALA A 28 -7.57 -2.75 0.18
C ALA A 28 -8.63 -3.82 -0.15
N ARG A 29 -9.04 -3.93 -1.42
CA ARG A 29 -9.96 -4.99 -1.86
C ARG A 29 -9.37 -6.37 -1.70
N ARG A 30 -8.12 -6.56 -2.12
CA ARG A 30 -7.46 -7.86 -2.08
C ARG A 30 -7.20 -8.31 -0.64
N ALA A 31 -6.77 -7.38 0.22
CA ALA A 31 -6.33 -7.68 1.57
C ALA A 31 -7.49 -7.78 2.56
N LEU A 32 -8.52 -6.94 2.39
CA LEU A 32 -9.56 -6.71 3.40
C LEU A 32 -11.00 -6.82 2.87
N ASP A 33 -11.18 -7.07 1.58
CA ASP A 33 -12.49 -7.01 0.89
C ASP A 33 -13.21 -5.66 1.07
N LEU A 34 -12.43 -4.58 1.18
CA LEU A 34 -12.92 -3.20 1.32
C LEU A 34 -12.51 -2.35 0.14
N ARG A 35 -13.30 -1.31 -0.18
CA ARG A 35 -12.83 -0.24 -1.05
C ARG A 35 -11.78 0.58 -0.29
N GLY A 36 -10.82 1.15 -1.01
CA GLY A 36 -9.79 2.02 -0.43
C GLY A 36 -10.39 3.16 0.42
N PRO A 37 -11.36 3.93 -0.09
CA PRO A 37 -12.01 4.99 0.68
C PRO A 37 -12.71 4.49 1.96
N ASP A 38 -13.34 3.32 1.90
CA ASP A 38 -14.04 2.74 3.05
C ASP A 38 -13.05 2.29 4.14
N PHE A 39 -11.89 1.76 3.73
CA PHE A 39 -10.79 1.46 4.65
C PHE A 39 -10.24 2.74 5.30
N LEU A 40 -9.98 3.80 4.52
CA LEU A 40 -9.45 5.06 5.03
C LEU A 40 -10.40 5.73 6.02
N GLN A 41 -11.71 5.72 5.72
CA GLN A 41 -12.72 6.24 6.65
C GLN A 41 -12.70 5.45 7.96
N ALA A 42 -12.69 4.11 7.87
CA ALA A 42 -12.65 3.27 9.06
C ALA A 42 -11.36 3.47 9.88
N LEU A 43 -10.23 3.71 9.23
CA LEU A 43 -8.96 4.05 9.87
C LEU A 43 -9.04 5.40 10.58
N ASP A 44 -9.61 6.41 9.93
CA ASP A 44 -9.79 7.76 10.52
C ASP A 44 -10.79 7.75 11.69
N ASP A 45 -11.76 6.85 11.67
CA ASP A 45 -12.71 6.63 12.76
C ASP A 45 -12.10 5.85 13.95
N GLY A 46 -10.84 5.43 13.85
CA GLY A 46 -10.13 4.69 14.91
C GLY A 46 -10.49 3.21 15.01
N LYS A 47 -11.11 2.62 13.97
CA LYS A 47 -11.55 1.20 13.98
C LYS A 47 -10.41 0.21 14.28
N TYR A 48 -9.17 0.57 13.97
CA TYR A 48 -8.00 -0.30 14.08
C TYR A 48 -7.03 0.13 15.19
N ASP A 49 -7.38 1.09 16.05
CA ASP A 49 -6.47 1.66 17.07
C ASP A 49 -6.01 0.63 18.12
N ASP A 50 -6.89 -0.30 18.48
CA ASP A 50 -6.63 -1.37 19.45
C ASP A 50 -6.41 -2.74 18.78
N VAL A 51 -6.22 -2.78 17.45
CA VAL A 51 -6.04 -4.01 16.68
C VAL A 51 -4.57 -4.20 16.37
N ASP A 52 -4.01 -5.36 16.72
CA ASP A 52 -2.67 -5.74 16.26
C ASP A 52 -2.72 -6.05 14.74
N PRO A 53 -1.98 -5.32 13.89
CA PRO A 53 -1.95 -5.56 12.45
C PRO A 53 -1.48 -6.95 12.03
N ASP A 54 -0.69 -7.64 12.86
CA ASP A 54 -0.20 -8.99 12.60
C ASP A 54 -1.29 -10.05 12.89
N ASP A 55 -2.22 -9.75 13.82
CA ASP A 55 -3.35 -10.62 14.17
C ASP A 55 -4.60 -10.36 13.31
N TYR A 56 -4.61 -9.30 12.49
CA TYR A 56 -5.69 -8.98 11.56
C TYR A 56 -5.25 -9.23 10.11
N PRO A 57 -5.64 -10.36 9.50
CA PRO A 57 -5.21 -10.71 8.14
C PRO A 57 -5.47 -9.58 7.14
N GLY A 58 -4.41 -9.15 6.46
CA GLY A 58 -4.47 -8.11 5.42
C GLY A 58 -4.42 -6.67 5.94
N LEU A 59 -4.49 -6.42 7.26
CA LEU A 59 -4.41 -5.07 7.81
C LEU A 59 -3.02 -4.47 7.58
N LEU A 60 -1.96 -5.24 7.88
CA LEU A 60 -0.58 -4.79 7.64
C LEU A 60 -0.34 -4.41 6.17
N ASP A 61 -0.85 -5.20 5.21
CA ASP A 61 -0.71 -4.92 3.77
C ASP A 61 -1.37 -3.59 3.38
N ALA A 62 -2.56 -3.31 3.92
CA ALA A 62 -3.27 -2.06 3.68
C ALA A 62 -2.57 -0.85 4.35
N LEU A 63 -2.04 -1.03 5.56
CA LEU A 63 -1.29 0.01 6.28
C LEU A 63 0.02 0.35 5.57
N MET A 64 0.75 -0.66 5.08
CA MET A 64 1.98 -0.49 4.30
C MET A 64 1.75 0.25 2.97
N ALA A 65 0.51 0.25 2.46
CA ALA A 65 0.12 0.94 1.24
C ALA A 65 -0.34 2.39 1.45
N LEU A 66 -0.47 2.87 2.70
CA LEU A 66 -0.89 4.25 3.00
C LEU A 66 -0.09 5.35 2.28
N PRO A 67 1.23 5.23 2.04
CA PRO A 67 1.99 6.25 1.30
C PRO A 67 1.51 6.51 -0.14
N LEU A 68 0.67 5.63 -0.70
CA LEU A 68 0.06 5.86 -2.01
C LEU A 68 -1.04 6.93 -1.97
N VAL A 69 -1.58 7.23 -0.78
CA VAL A 69 -2.79 8.06 -0.60
C VAL A 69 -2.66 9.07 0.54
N ARG A 70 -1.55 9.07 1.31
CA ARG A 70 -1.22 10.03 2.37
C ARG A 70 0.27 10.36 2.37
#